data_AF-A0A3B5MV66-F1
#
_entry.id   AF-A0A3B5MV66-F1
#
_cell.length_a   1.000
_cell.length_b   1.000
_cell.length_c   1.000
_cell.angle_alpha   90.00
_cell.angle_beta   90.00
_cell.angle_gamma   90.00
#
_symmetry.space_group_name_H-M   'P 1'
#
loop_
_entity.id
_entity.type
_entity.pdbx_description
1 polymer ?
#
loop_
_entity_poly.entity_id
_entity_poly.type
_entity_poly.pdbx_seq_one_letter_code
_entity_poly.pdbx_strand_id
1 'polypeptide(L)' 'MIIKSGLDDEQFPESLTCHSILELPLYSTKEIMRERLTKALESKGGFRA' A
#
# COMPACT_ATOMS: atom_id res chain seq x y z
N MET A 1 -1.88 -9.49 7.90
CA MET A 1 -0.42 -9.75 7.69
C MET A 1 0.12 -8.69 6.73
N ILE A 2 1.38 -8.27 6.83
CA ILE A 2 1.99 -7.30 5.90
C ILE A 2 3.05 -8.02 5.08
N ILE A 3 2.91 -8.01 3.75
CA ILE A 3 3.88 -8.58 2.82
C ILE A 3 4.66 -7.41 2.18
N LYS A 4 5.99 -7.53 2.13
CA LYS A 4 6.87 -6.50 1.54
C LYS A 4 7.19 -6.87 0.09
N SER A 5 6.58 -6.16 -0.86
CA SER A 5 6.88 -6.22 -2.29
C SER A 5 8.17 -5.43 -2.57
N GLY A 6 8.83 -5.63 -3.71
CA GLY A 6 10.13 -4.99 -4.04
C GLY A 6 10.19 -3.46 -3.86
N LEU A 7 11.40 -2.88 -3.91
CA LEU A 7 11.60 -1.44 -3.74
C LEU A 7 10.91 -0.68 -4.90
N ASP A 8 9.77 -0.07 -4.62
CA ASP A 8 8.99 0.66 -5.62
C ASP A 8 8.19 1.77 -4.93
N ASP A 9 8.60 3.01 -5.15
CA ASP A 9 8.00 4.20 -4.55
C ASP A 9 6.76 4.71 -5.31
N GLU A 10 6.48 4.12 -6.46
CA GLU A 10 5.38 4.49 -7.35
C GLU A 10 4.16 3.59 -7.15
N GLN A 11 4.37 2.35 -6.72
CA GLN A 11 3.31 1.40 -6.43
C GLN A 11 2.49 1.83 -5.20
N PHE A 12 1.17 1.73 -5.32
CA PHE A 12 0.26 1.92 -4.20
C PHE A 12 0.13 0.63 -3.38
N PRO A 13 -0.14 0.74 -2.07
CA PRO A 13 -0.44 -0.41 -1.26
C PRO A 13 -1.80 -0.99 -1.65
N GLU A 14 -1.88 -2.32 -1.66
CA GLU A 14 -3.07 -3.08 -2.05
C GLU A 14 -3.58 -3.88 -0.87
N SER A 15 -4.89 -4.16 -0.82
CA SER A 15 -5.47 -4.98 0.23
C SER A 15 -6.14 -6.21 -0.35
N LEU A 16 -5.72 -7.37 0.16
CA LEU A 16 -6.43 -8.62 -0.01
C LEU A 16 -7.44 -8.72 1.14
N THR A 17 -8.59 -8.05 0.96
CA THR A 17 -9.65 -7.95 1.98
C THR A 17 -10.14 -9.32 2.46
N CYS A 18 -10.25 -10.30 1.57
CA CYS A 18 -10.61 -11.69 1.87
C CYS A 18 -9.65 -12.39 2.85
N HIS A 19 -8.40 -11.93 2.92
CA HIS A 19 -7.36 -12.50 3.78
C HIS A 19 -6.93 -11.55 4.90
N SER A 20 -7.51 -10.33 4.96
CA SER A 20 -7.06 -9.26 5.87
C SER A 20 -5.53 -9.03 5.77
N ILE A 21 -5.02 -9.02 4.53
CA ILE A 21 -3.62 -8.77 4.22
C ILE A 21 -3.51 -7.41 3.56
N LEU A 22 -2.55 -6.62 4.03
CA LEU A 22 -2.14 -5.38 3.40
C LEU A 22 -0.80 -5.64 2.74
N GLU A 23 -0.75 -5.58 1.42
CA GLU A 23 0.47 -5.67 0.65
C GLU A 23 1.08 -4.28 0.55
N LEU A 24 2.27 -4.16 1.14
CA LEU A 24 2.96 -2.89 1.24
C LEU A 24 4.26 -2.99 0.45
N PRO A 25 4.44 -2.16 -0.59
CA PRO A 25 5.72 -2.02 -1.25
C PRO A 25 6.82 -1.61 -0.28
N LEU A 26 8.06 -1.98 -0.59
CA LEU A 26 9.22 -1.42 0.08
C LEU A 26 9.40 0.02 -0.40
N TYR A 27 9.04 0.96 0.45
CA TYR A 27 9.28 2.37 0.21
C TYR A 27 10.65 2.79 0.70
N SER A 28 11.29 3.70 -0.04
CA SER A 28 12.61 4.26 0.29
C SER A 28 12.58 5.08 1.58
N THR A 29 11.45 5.72 1.89
CA THR A 29 11.27 6.49 3.12
C THR A 29 9.87 6.34 3.73
N LYS A 30 9.78 6.58 5.04
CA LYS A 30 8.50 6.56 5.77
C LYS A 30 7.52 7.64 5.28
N GLU A 31 8.03 8.76 4.78
CA GLU A 31 7.19 9.84 4.24
C GLU A 31 6.44 9.38 2.98
N ILE A 32 7.15 8.75 2.05
CA ILE A 32 6.58 8.20 0.81
C ILE A 32 5.53 7.14 1.17
N MET A 33 5.86 6.21 2.06
CA MET A 33 4.91 5.20 2.54
C MET A 33 3.62 5.83 3.07
N ARG A 34 3.73 6.87 3.90
CA ARG A 34 2.57 7.56 4.47
C ARG A 34 1.73 8.24 3.40
N GLU A 35 2.38 8.98 2.49
CA GLU A 35 1.68 9.66 1.39
C GLU A 35 0.90 8.66 0.51
N ARG A 36 1.54 7.56 0.11
CA ARG A 36 0.93 6.53 -0.73
C ARG A 36 -0.23 5.84 -0.03
N LEU A 37 -0.08 5.55 1.26
CA LEU A 37 -1.11 4.90 2.07
C LEU A 37 -2.32 5.81 2.27
N THR A 38 -2.10 7.11 2.52
CA THR A 38 -3.17 8.11 2.58
C THR A 38 -3.90 8.26 1.24
N LYS A 39 -3.16 8.38 0.13
CA LYS A 39 -3.75 8.47 -1.22
C LYS A 39 -4.57 7.22 -1.58
N ALA A 40 -4.11 6.03 -1.21
CA ALA A 40 -4.85 4.79 -1.43
C ALA A 40 -6.17 4.74 -0.63
N LEU A 41 -6.19 5.32 0.58
CA LEU A 41 -7.39 5.44 1.41
C LEU A 41 -8.37 6.51 0.88
N GLU A 42 -7.86 7.60 0.31
CA GLU A 42 -8.68 8.68 -0.27
C GLU A 42 -9.31 8.30 -1.62
N SER A 43 -8.77 7.29 -2.30
CA SER A 43 -9.37 6.73 -3.51
C SER A 43 -10.74 6.13 -3.18
N LYS A 44 -11.77 6.46 -3.98
CA LYS A 44 -13.17 6.00 -3.78
C LYS A 44 -13.35 4.47 -3.71
N GLY A 45 -12.31 3.68 -4.02
CA GLY A 45 -12.28 2.23 -3.92
C GLY A 45 -11.43 1.64 -2.79
N GLY A 46 -10.79 2.48 -1.94
CA GLY A 46 -9.81 2.04 -0.96
C GLY A 46 -8.57 1.39 -1.60
N PHE A 47 -7.91 0.51 -0.85
CA PHE A 47 -6.81 -0.33 -1.32
C PHE A 47 -7.31 -1.39 -2.32
N ARG A 48 -7.64 -0.95 -3.54
CA ARG A 48 -8.05 -1.83 -4.64
C ARG A 48 -6.90 -2.78 -4.99
N ALA A 49 -7.18 -4.07 -4.92
CA ALA A 49 -6.46 -5.14 -5.61
C ALA A 49 -7.02 -5.32 -7.04
#